data_AF-A0A844MVC3-F1
#
_entry.id   AF-A0A844MVC3-F1
#
_cell.length_a   1.000
_cell.length_b   1.000
_cell.length_c   1.000
_cell.angle_alpha   90.00
_cell.angle_beta   90.00
_cell.angle_gamma   90.00
#
_symmetry.space_group_name_H-M   'P 1'
#
loop_
_entity.id
_entity.type
_entity.pdbx_description
1 polymer ?
#
loop_
_entity_poly.entity_id
_entity_poly.type
_entity_poly.pdbx_seq_one_letter_code
_entity_poly.pdbx_strand_id
1 'polypeptide(L)' 'MSQFISNDKYAINIDSIVAIEWNCFDSDKPGHFTKIWFNNGQSLKLYFMDKADDDIQMKLEQLIKSSD' A
#
# COMPACT_ATOMS: atom_id res chain seq x y z
N MET A 1 12.04 -7.48 -14.80
CA MET A 1 10.80 -8.21 -14.50
C MET A 1 9.99 -7.31 -13.61
N SER A 2 8.73 -7.05 -13.92
CA SER A 2 7.93 -6.19 -13.04
C SER A 2 7.42 -6.97 -11.83
N GLN A 3 7.59 -6.40 -10.64
CA GLN A 3 7.21 -7.07 -9.39
C GLN A 3 5.79 -6.65 -8.98
N PHE A 4 4.94 -7.62 -8.63
CA PHE A 4 3.55 -7.36 -8.26
C PHE A 4 3.21 -7.90 -6.87
N ILE A 5 2.37 -7.17 -6.15
CA ILE A 5 1.67 -7.64 -4.96
C ILE A 5 0.20 -7.74 -5.33
N SER A 6 -0.39 -8.91 -5.18
CA SER A 6 -1.81 -9.10 -5.43
C SER A 6 -2.49 -9.84 -4.30
N ASN A 7 -3.75 -9.50 -4.08
CA ASN A 7 -4.71 -10.26 -3.31
C ASN A 7 -6.07 -10.23 -4.03
N ASP A 8 -7.13 -10.70 -3.37
CA ASP A 8 -8.47 -10.77 -3.96
C ASP A 8 -9.09 -9.40 -4.30
N LYS A 9 -8.49 -8.29 -3.82
CA LYS A 9 -9.02 -6.93 -3.92
C LYS A 9 -8.15 -6.00 -4.78
N TYR A 10 -6.84 -6.22 -4.81
CA TYR A 10 -5.88 -5.35 -5.49
C TYR A 10 -4.83 -6.15 -6.24
N ALA A 11 -4.33 -5.58 -7.33
CA ALA A 11 -3.08 -5.96 -7.97
C ALA A 11 -2.23 -4.69 -8.11
N ILE A 12 -1.14 -4.63 -7.35
CA ILE A 12 -0.27 -3.47 -7.22
C ILE A 12 1.05 -3.80 -7.90
N ASN A 13 1.44 -2.97 -8.88
CA ASN A 13 2.76 -3.02 -9.49
C ASN A 13 3.75 -2.24 -8.62
N ILE A 14 4.72 -2.94 -8.02
CA ILE A 14 5.70 -2.34 -7.10
C ILE A 14 6.61 -1.35 -7.84
N ASP A 15 7.00 -1.64 -9.08
CA ASP A 15 7.86 -0.73 -9.87
C ASP A 15 7.17 0.59 -10.22
N SER A 16 5.85 0.65 -10.08
CA SER A 16 5.09 1.88 -10.28
C SER A 16 4.97 2.73 -9.01
N ILE A 17 5.38 2.21 -7.84
CA ILE A 17 5.31 2.92 -6.58
C ILE A 17 6.44 3.96 -6.51
N VAL A 18 6.07 5.20 -6.22
CA VAL A 18 7.01 6.33 -6.08
C VAL A 18 7.21 6.71 -4.62
N ALA A 19 6.17 6.62 -3.80
CA ALA A 19 6.23 6.93 -2.38
C ALA A 19 5.18 6.15 -1.60
N ILE A 20 5.48 5.88 -0.32
CA ILE A 20 4.55 5.27 0.62
C ILE A 20 4.55 6.12 1.90
N GLU A 21 3.35 6.51 2.35
CA GLU A 21 3.14 7.22 3.60
C GLU A 21 2.37 6.32 4.57
N TRP A 22 3.03 5.94 5.67
CA TRP A 22 2.49 5.06 6.68
C TRP A 22 1.71 5.84 7.74
N ASN A 23 0.72 5.19 8.37
CA ASN A 23 -0.04 5.74 9.50
C ASN A 23 -0.75 7.08 9.25
N CYS A 24 -1.12 7.35 8.00
CA CYS A 24 -1.94 8.51 7.65
C CYS A 24 -3.26 8.47 8.42
N PHE A 25 -3.73 9.62 8.87
CA PHE A 25 -5.03 9.74 9.54
C PHE A 25 -6.08 10.26 8.57
N ASP A 26 -7.24 9.62 8.50
CA ASP A 26 -8.36 10.11 7.70
C ASP A 26 -9.34 10.84 8.62
N SER A 27 -9.63 12.12 8.34
CA SER A 27 -10.57 12.90 9.14
C SER A 27 -12.02 12.42 8.97
N ASP A 28 -12.33 11.78 7.83
CA ASP A 28 -13.69 11.34 7.49
C ASP A 28 -14.00 9.92 7.97
N LYS A 29 -12.96 9.12 8.28
CA LYS A 29 -13.11 7.77 8.79
C LYS A 29 -12.21 7.55 10.00
N PRO A 30 -12.75 7.16 11.17
CA PRO A 30 -11.93 6.87 12.32
C PRO A 30 -11.00 5.69 12.02
N GLY A 31 -9.71 5.95 11.91
CA GLY A 31 -8.70 4.93 11.65
C GLY A 31 -7.44 5.49 11.00
N HIS A 32 -6.37 4.70 11.05
CA HIS A 32 -5.18 4.94 10.25
C HIS A 32 -5.32 4.28 8.89
N PHE A 33 -4.54 4.75 7.92
CA PHE A 33 -4.36 4.09 6.63
C PHE A 33 -2.93 4.27 6.12
N THR A 34 -2.54 3.42 5.19
CA THR A 34 -1.31 3.58 4.41
C THR A 34 -1.67 4.16 3.06
N LYS A 35 -0.97 5.21 2.65
CA LYS A 35 -1.12 5.82 1.33
C LYS A 35 0.03 5.42 0.43
N ILE A 36 -0.29 4.92 -0.75
CA ILE A 36 0.68 4.55 -1.78
C ILE A 36 0.51 5.50 -2.95
N TRP A 37 1.60 6.08 -3.42
CA TRP A 37 1.64 6.98 -4.57
C TRP A 37 2.28 6.29 -5.76
N PHE A 38 1.64 6.36 -6.92
CA PHE A 38 2.11 5.74 -8.15
C PHE A 38 2.66 6.77 -9.14
N ASN A 39 3.51 6.34 -10.05
CA ASN A 39 4.14 7.17 -11.07
C ASN A 39 3.15 7.76 -12.09
N ASN A 40 1.95 7.18 -12.18
CA ASN A 40 0.84 7.69 -12.99
C ASN A 40 0.03 8.80 -12.27
N GLY A 41 0.46 9.23 -11.09
CA GLY A 41 -0.20 10.26 -10.29
C GLY A 41 -1.40 9.76 -9.48
N GLN A 42 -1.75 8.48 -9.56
CA GLN A 42 -2.80 7.89 -8.74
C GLN A 42 -2.28 7.57 -7.33
N SER A 43 -3.20 7.47 -6.37
CA SER A 43 -2.88 6.99 -5.02
C SER A 43 -3.87 5.95 -4.54
N LEU A 44 -3.39 4.94 -3.82
CA LEU A 44 -4.21 3.94 -3.14
C LEU A 44 -4.17 4.19 -1.63
N LYS A 45 -5.33 4.09 -0.97
CA LYS A 45 -5.44 4.11 0.50
C LYS A 45 -5.79 2.71 0.99
N LEU A 46 -4.97 2.17 1.89
CA LEU A 46 -5.16 0.86 2.53
C LEU A 46 -5.46 1.07 4.02
N TYR A 47 -6.65 0.71 4.49
CA TYR A 47 -7.08 0.96 5.87
C TYR A 47 -6.83 -0.25 6.78
N PHE A 48 -6.31 -0.02 7.99
CA PHE A 48 -5.99 -1.08 8.98
C PHE A 48 -7.20 -1.87 9.52
N MET A 49 -8.42 -1.54 9.09
CA MET A 49 -9.64 -2.23 9.52
C MET A 49 -10.10 -3.29 8.52
N ASP A 50 -9.42 -3.43 7.38
CA ASP A 50 -9.74 -4.39 6.34
C ASP A 50 -8.60 -5.43 6.21
N LYS A 51 -8.92 -6.71 6.41
CA LYS A 51 -7.95 -7.82 6.33
C LYS A 51 -7.23 -7.87 4.98
N ALA A 52 -7.90 -7.52 3.88
CA ALA A 52 -7.28 -7.50 2.57
C ALA A 52 -6.25 -6.36 2.47
N ASP A 53 -6.55 -5.21 3.07
CA ASP A 53 -5.65 -4.06 3.10
C ASP A 53 -4.42 -4.36 4.00
N ASP A 54 -4.62 -5.03 5.14
CA ASP A 54 -3.54 -5.48 6.05
C ASP A 54 -2.54 -6.43 5.36
N ASP A 55 -3.02 -7.42 4.60
CA ASP A 55 -2.16 -8.36 3.88
C ASP A 55 -1.25 -7.65 2.85
N ILE A 56 -1.80 -6.65 2.14
CA ILE A 56 -1.01 -5.83 1.22
C ILE A 56 0.03 -5.00 1.96
N GLN A 57 -0.34 -4.37 3.08
CA GLN A 57 0.60 -3.59 3.88
C GLN A 57 1.77 -4.44 4.39
N MET A 58 1.49 -5.62 4.94
CA MET A 58 2.54 -6.55 5.40
C MET A 58 3.49 -6.94 4.27
N LYS A 59 2.96 -7.26 3.08
CA LYS A 59 3.77 -7.59 1.91
C LYS A 59 4.62 -6.39 1.47
N LEU A 60 4.07 -5.18 1.48
CA LEU A 60 4.81 -3.95 1.17
C LEU A 60 5.94 -3.71 2.16
N GLU A 61 5.69 -3.85 3.47
CA GLU A 61 6.73 -3.69 4.49
C GLU A 61 7.87 -4.70 4.34
N GLN A 62 7.55 -5.97 4.04
CA GLN A 62 8.55 -7.03 3.83
C GLN A 62 9.45 -6.71 2.63
N LEU A 63 8.88 -6.17 1.56
CA LEU A 63 9.62 -5.84 0.34
C LEU A 63 10.56 -4.66 0.53
N ILE A 64 10.11 -3.62 1.22
CA ILE A 64 10.95 -2.46 1.54
C ILE A 64 12.10 -2.89 2.45
N LYS A 65 11.82 -3.69 3.49
CA LYS A 65 12.86 -4.21 4.41
C LYS A 65 13.86 -5.15 3.74
N SER A 66 13.49 -5.79 2.62
CA SER A 66 14.37 -6.71 1.90
C SER A 66 15.21 -6.01 0.82
N SER A 67 14.98 -4.72 0.58
CA SER A 67 15.72 -3.92 -0.41
C SER A 67 16.83 -3.04 0.20
N ASP A 68 17.02 -3.09 1.52
CA ASP A 68 18.07 -2.43 2.30
C ASP A 68 19.24 -3.40 2.54
#